data_AF-A0A8J8E6F8-F1
#
_entry.id   AF-A0A8J8E6F8-F1
#
_cell.length_a   1.000
_cell.length_b   1.000
_cell.length_c   1.000
_cell.angle_alpha   90.00
_cell.angle_beta   90.00
_cell.angle_gamma   90.00
#
_symmetry.space_group_name_H-M   'P 1'
#
loop_
_entity.id
_entity.type
_entity.pdbx_description
1 polymer ?
#
loop_
_entity_poly.entity_id
_entity_poly.type
_entity_poly.pdbx_seq_one_letter_code
_entity_poly.pdbx_strand_id
1 'polypeptide(L)'
;MRKVALAILGVLLLGMAVPQAGAVSLTTTSGVSPTTIMMLTYFYYRNYNALLPEFNATYQKAVELGVDNATLSEALALYNNATVLMQKATQISAGGNILASLGSYRVMILVRNAYFTLRDAYEVLTTAIQNVTVANVTRS
;
A
#
# COMPACT_ATOMS: atom_id res chain seq x y z
N MET A 1 -36.66 46.14 22.08
CA MET A 1 -36.46 44.92 22.89
C MET A 1 -35.37 45.20 23.93
N ARG A 2 -35.70 44.98 25.22
CA ARG A 2 -34.89 44.94 26.48
C ARG A 2 -33.45 45.49 26.41
N LYS A 3 -33.16 46.68 26.93
CA LYS A 3 -32.83 47.04 28.34
C LYS A 3 -31.71 46.18 28.99
N VAL A 4 -30.52 46.78 29.04
CA VAL A 4 -29.49 46.85 30.10
C VAL A 4 -29.17 45.60 30.94
N ALA A 5 -27.88 45.20 30.94
CA ALA A 5 -27.12 44.77 32.11
C ALA A 5 -25.62 44.78 31.72
N LEU A 6 -24.88 45.82 32.10
CA LEU A 6 -24.02 45.94 33.28
C LEU A 6 -22.54 45.83 32.88
N ALA A 7 -21.88 46.99 32.88
CA ALA A 7 -20.44 47.10 32.94
C ALA A 7 -19.96 46.68 34.34
N ILE A 8 -18.87 45.92 34.42
CA ILE A 8 -17.94 46.03 35.54
C ILE A 8 -16.54 46.18 34.96
N LEU A 9 -16.08 47.41 35.06
CA LEU A 9 -14.71 47.86 34.93
C LEU A 9 -13.88 47.18 36.03
N GLY A 10 -12.77 46.54 35.65
CA GLY A 10 -11.92 45.80 36.58
C GLY A 10 -10.45 45.89 36.22
N VAL A 11 -9.88 47.07 36.50
CA VAL A 11 -8.48 47.30 36.89
C VAL A 11 -7.37 46.91 35.90
N LEU A 12 -6.82 47.95 35.32
CA LEU A 12 -5.48 48.07 34.76
C LEU A 12 -4.44 47.76 35.85
N LEU A 13 -3.66 46.69 35.71
CA LEU A 13 -2.38 46.53 36.40
C LEU A 13 -1.33 45.99 35.43
N LEU A 14 -0.36 46.86 35.17
CA LEU A 14 0.86 46.67 34.40
C LEU A 14 1.75 45.60 35.00
N GLY A 15 2.48 44.93 34.10
CA GLY A 15 3.54 43.99 34.42
C GLY A 15 3.02 42.57 34.24
N MET A 16 3.48 41.79 33.28
CA MET A 16 4.85 41.51 32.92
C MET A 16 4.88 41.23 31.42
N ALA A 17 5.93 41.64 30.71
CA ALA A 17 6.17 41.18 29.35
C ALA A 17 6.43 39.67 29.37
N VAL A 18 5.37 38.87 29.23
CA VAL A 18 5.52 37.48 28.85
C VAL A 18 5.86 37.51 27.36
N PRO A 19 7.01 36.96 26.91
CA PRO A 19 7.20 36.76 25.49
C PRO A 19 6.02 35.92 25.03
N GLN A 20 5.17 36.48 24.17
CA GLN A 20 4.20 35.66 23.45
C GLN A 20 5.04 34.60 22.76
N ALA A 21 5.06 33.40 23.35
CA ALA A 21 5.50 32.21 22.69
C ALA A 21 4.75 32.24 21.37
N GLY A 22 5.50 32.51 20.30
CA GLY A 22 4.92 32.61 18.98
C GLY A 22 4.03 31.40 18.83
N ALA A 23 2.77 31.62 18.46
CA ALA A 23 1.97 30.54 17.94
C ALA A 23 2.76 30.02 16.73
N VAL A 24 3.58 29.00 16.97
CA VAL A 24 4.13 28.18 15.91
C VAL A 24 2.89 27.53 15.37
N SER A 25 2.35 28.15 14.32
CA SER A 25 1.42 27.49 13.43
C SER A 25 2.17 26.26 12.93
N LEU A 26 1.97 25.15 13.63
CA LEU A 26 2.31 23.83 13.14
C LEU A 26 1.42 23.63 11.92
N THR A 27 1.86 24.14 10.77
CA THR A 27 1.39 23.66 9.48
C THR A 27 1.88 22.22 9.37
N THR A 28 1.18 21.31 10.04
CA THR A 28 1.28 19.88 9.77
C THR A 28 0.60 19.61 8.43
N THR A 29 1.18 20.11 7.34
CA THR A 29 0.96 19.57 6.00
C THR A 29 2.00 18.47 5.77
N SER A 30 1.99 17.46 6.63
CA SER A 30 2.70 16.20 6.43
C SER A 30 1.75 15.15 5.83
N GLY A 31 0.93 15.57 4.86
CA GLY A 31 0.16 14.67 4.01
C GLY A 31 0.97 14.30 2.77
N VAL A 32 1.01 13.02 2.42
CA VAL A 32 1.61 12.58 1.14
C VAL A 32 0.89 13.31 0.00
N SER A 33 1.65 13.95 -0.90
CA SER A 33 1.06 14.75 -1.96
C SER A 33 0.17 13.90 -2.89
N PRO A 34 -0.94 14.43 -3.43
CA PRO A 34 -1.77 13.70 -4.40
C PRO A 34 -0.98 13.17 -5.61
N THR A 35 0.02 13.91 -6.06
CA THR A 35 0.93 13.52 -7.15
C THR A 35 1.75 12.29 -6.76
N THR A 36 2.24 12.21 -5.51
CA THR A 36 2.94 11.04 -4.99
C THR A 36 2.02 9.82 -4.96
N ILE A 37 0.76 9.98 -4.54
CA ILE A 37 -0.23 8.89 -4.55
C ILE A 37 -0.49 8.40 -5.98
N MET A 38 -0.63 9.30 -6.95
CA MET A 38 -0.77 8.93 -8.36
C MET A 38 0.42 8.11 -8.86
N MET A 39 1.64 8.59 -8.64
CA MET A 39 2.86 7.91 -9.10
C MET A 39 2.99 6.52 -8.47
N LEU A 40 2.75 6.40 -7.16
CA LEU A 40 2.81 5.12 -6.46
C LEU A 40 1.72 4.15 -6.93
N THR A 41 0.48 4.61 -7.08
CA THR A 41 -0.61 3.76 -7.59
C THR A 41 -0.29 3.23 -8.97
N TYR A 42 0.19 4.11 -9.87
CA TYR A 42 0.59 3.70 -11.21
C TYR A 42 1.76 2.71 -11.19
N PHE A 43 2.79 2.98 -10.36
CA PHE A 43 3.93 2.10 -10.19
C PHE A 43 3.49 0.70 -9.75
N TYR A 44 2.71 0.58 -8.67
CA TYR A 44 2.29 -0.73 -8.17
C TYR A 44 1.36 -1.44 -9.14
N TYR A 45 0.44 -0.72 -9.79
CA TYR A 45 -0.48 -1.30 -10.77
C TYR A 45 0.28 -1.88 -11.97
N ARG A 46 1.23 -1.12 -12.52
CA ARG A 46 2.06 -1.56 -13.65
C ARG A 46 2.89 -2.79 -13.28
N ASN A 47 3.55 -2.77 -12.12
CA ASN A 47 4.42 -3.88 -11.70
C ASN A 47 3.61 -5.14 -11.33
N TYR A 48 2.42 -5.01 -10.77
CA TYR A 48 1.51 -6.15 -10.57
C TYR A 48 1.19 -6.85 -11.89
N ASN A 49 0.80 -6.08 -12.92
CA ASN A 49 0.46 -6.63 -14.23
C ASN A 49 1.67 -7.23 -14.96
N ALA A 50 2.86 -6.67 -14.76
CA ALA A 50 4.10 -7.22 -15.32
C ALA A 50 4.51 -8.54 -14.63
N LEU A 51 4.32 -8.65 -13.32
CA LEU A 51 4.71 -9.82 -12.52
C LEU A 51 3.74 -11.01 -12.67
N LEU A 52 2.46 -10.74 -12.96
CA LEU A 52 1.43 -11.78 -13.17
C LEU A 52 1.86 -12.92 -14.12
N PRO A 53 2.30 -12.65 -15.36
CA PRO A 53 2.74 -13.71 -16.27
C PRO A 53 4.01 -14.41 -15.77
N GLU A 54 4.92 -13.70 -15.09
CA GLU A 54 6.12 -14.30 -14.52
C GLU A 54 5.78 -15.31 -13.42
N PHE A 55 4.87 -14.94 -12.51
CA PHE A 55 4.35 -15.87 -11.49
C PHE A 55 3.75 -17.12 -12.13
N ASN A 56 2.91 -16.98 -13.15
CA ASN A 56 2.28 -18.13 -13.80
C ASN A 56 3.33 -19.06 -14.42
N ALA A 57 4.33 -18.51 -15.11
CA ALA A 57 5.42 -19.30 -15.68
C ALA A 57 6.26 -19.99 -14.61
N THR A 58 6.59 -19.29 -13.53
CA THR A 58 7.35 -19.83 -12.40
C THR A 58 6.57 -20.93 -11.68
N TYR A 59 5.25 -20.80 -11.53
CA TYR A 59 4.41 -21.83 -10.94
C TYR A 59 4.43 -23.13 -11.78
N GLN A 60 4.27 -23.03 -13.11
CA GLN A 60 4.36 -24.21 -13.98
C GLN A 60 5.74 -24.88 -13.88
N LYS A 61 6.81 -24.08 -13.90
CA LYS A 61 8.17 -24.59 -13.72
C LYS A 61 8.37 -25.28 -12.36
N ALA A 62 7.81 -24.74 -11.28
CA ALA A 62 7.87 -25.35 -9.96
C ALA A 62 7.19 -26.73 -9.94
N VAL A 63 6.04 -26.85 -10.61
CA VAL A 63 5.33 -28.13 -10.77
C VAL A 63 6.19 -29.13 -11.56
N GLU A 64 6.78 -28.72 -12.69
CA GLU A 64 7.64 -29.58 -13.52
C GLU A 64 8.87 -30.10 -12.77
N LEU A 65 9.46 -29.27 -11.92
CA LEU A 65 10.63 -29.65 -11.11
C LEU A 65 10.27 -30.47 -9.87
N GLY A 66 8.98 -30.72 -9.61
CA GLY A 66 8.54 -31.49 -8.46
C GLY A 66 8.73 -30.76 -7.13
N VAL A 67 8.57 -29.42 -7.11
CA VAL A 67 8.43 -28.68 -5.85
C VAL A 67 7.26 -29.25 -5.05
N ASP A 68 7.40 -29.32 -3.73
CA ASP A 68 6.42 -29.98 -2.88
C ASP A 68 5.06 -29.26 -2.89
N ASN A 69 4.00 -30.05 -2.69
CA ASN A 69 2.61 -29.57 -2.75
C ASN A 69 2.29 -28.49 -1.70
N ALA A 70 2.95 -28.49 -0.54
CA ALA A 70 2.68 -27.50 0.50
C ALA A 70 3.17 -26.12 0.06
N THR A 71 4.40 -26.05 -0.47
CA THR A 71 4.98 -24.83 -1.05
C THR A 71 4.16 -24.31 -2.24
N LEU A 72 3.73 -25.20 -3.15
CA LEU A 72 2.86 -24.83 -4.27
C LEU A 72 1.51 -24.25 -3.79
N SER A 73 0.91 -24.88 -2.77
CA SER A 73 -0.35 -24.42 -2.18
C SER A 73 -0.20 -23.06 -1.49
N GLU A 74 0.92 -22.82 -0.80
CA GLU A 74 1.21 -21.53 -0.17
C GLU A 74 1.31 -20.41 -1.21
N ALA A 75 2.06 -20.63 -2.28
CA ALA A 75 2.19 -19.67 -3.37
C ALA A 75 0.83 -19.33 -4.02
N LEU A 76 -0.02 -20.34 -4.25
CA LEU A 76 -1.37 -20.13 -4.77
C LEU A 76 -2.26 -19.34 -3.80
N ALA A 77 -2.16 -19.58 -2.50
CA ALA A 77 -2.93 -18.83 -1.51
C ALA A 77 -2.57 -17.33 -1.53
N LEU A 78 -1.28 -17.00 -1.62
CA LEU A 78 -0.80 -15.63 -1.79
C LEU A 78 -1.29 -15.01 -3.11
N TYR A 79 -1.15 -15.72 -4.23
CA TYR A 79 -1.67 -15.29 -5.53
C TYR A 79 -3.17 -14.98 -5.51
N ASN A 80 -3.97 -15.85 -4.89
CA ASN A 80 -5.41 -15.66 -4.78
C ASN A 80 -5.74 -14.43 -3.93
N ASN A 81 -5.03 -14.22 -2.82
CA ASN A 81 -5.20 -13.03 -1.99
C ASN A 81 -4.83 -11.74 -2.75
N ALA A 82 -3.71 -11.75 -3.48
CA ALA A 82 -3.29 -10.64 -4.33
C ALA A 82 -4.36 -10.29 -5.38
N THR A 83 -4.96 -11.31 -5.99
CA THR A 83 -6.05 -11.16 -6.96
C THR A 83 -7.30 -10.53 -6.32
N VAL A 84 -7.70 -10.99 -5.12
CA VAL A 84 -8.82 -10.42 -4.37
C VAL A 84 -8.57 -8.94 -4.02
N LEU A 85 -7.35 -8.58 -3.62
CA LEU A 85 -6.98 -7.19 -3.34
C LEU A 85 -7.07 -6.32 -4.60
N MET A 86 -6.60 -6.82 -5.75
CA MET A 86 -6.71 -6.12 -7.03
C MET A 86 -8.17 -5.94 -7.45
N GLN A 87 -9.00 -6.97 -7.30
CA GLN A 87 -10.44 -6.89 -7.56
C GLN A 87 -11.13 -5.83 -6.69
N LYS A 88 -10.81 -5.77 -5.39
CA LYS A 88 -11.32 -4.72 -4.50
C LYS A 88 -10.87 -3.34 -4.95
N ALA A 89 -9.62 -3.18 -5.39
CA ALA A 89 -9.12 -1.90 -5.92
C ALA A 89 -9.92 -1.46 -7.15
N THR A 90 -10.17 -2.39 -8.08
CA THR A 90 -11.00 -2.18 -9.28
C THR A 90 -12.42 -1.77 -8.90
N GLN A 91 -13.07 -2.47 -7.97
CA GLN A 91 -14.44 -2.20 -7.54
C GLN A 91 -14.64 -0.79 -6.97
N ILE A 92 -13.67 -0.27 -6.21
CA ILE A 92 -13.76 1.08 -5.63
C ILE A 92 -13.24 2.17 -6.57
N SER A 93 -12.72 1.81 -7.74
CA SER A 93 -12.21 2.76 -8.73
C SER A 93 -13.35 3.30 -9.60
N ALA A 94 -13.24 4.56 -10.02
CA ALA A 94 -14.17 5.22 -10.93
C ALA A 94 -14.36 4.39 -12.21
N GLY A 95 -15.59 3.93 -12.44
CA GLY A 95 -15.95 3.10 -13.60
C GLY A 95 -15.23 1.76 -13.66
N GLY A 96 -14.73 1.24 -12.53
CA GLY A 96 -13.94 0.01 -12.52
C GLY A 96 -12.54 0.17 -13.09
N ASN A 97 -12.05 1.40 -13.30
CA ASN A 97 -10.75 1.66 -13.92
C ASN A 97 -9.75 2.25 -12.92
N ILE A 98 -8.74 1.47 -12.55
CA ILE A 98 -7.67 1.89 -11.62
C ILE A 98 -6.93 3.13 -12.14
N LEU A 99 -6.71 3.24 -13.45
CA LEU A 99 -6.02 4.39 -14.06
C LEU A 99 -6.86 5.68 -13.96
N ALA A 100 -8.18 5.57 -13.86
CA ALA A 100 -9.05 6.72 -13.61
C ALA A 100 -9.06 7.14 -12.12
N SER A 101 -8.44 6.35 -11.24
CA SER A 101 -8.47 6.53 -9.78
C SER A 101 -7.09 6.63 -9.14
N LEU A 102 -6.06 7.02 -9.91
CA LEU A 102 -4.66 7.05 -9.45
C LEU A 102 -4.45 7.95 -8.22
N GLY A 103 -5.22 9.03 -8.07
CA GLY A 103 -5.12 9.92 -6.90
C GLY A 103 -5.77 9.39 -5.62
N SER A 104 -6.45 8.24 -5.68
CA SER A 104 -7.15 7.68 -4.53
C SER A 104 -6.19 6.92 -3.63
N TYR A 105 -5.97 7.44 -2.41
CA TYR A 105 -5.18 6.77 -1.38
C TYR A 105 -5.68 5.35 -1.08
N ARG A 106 -7.00 5.13 -1.07
CA ARG A 106 -7.60 3.81 -0.82
C ARG A 106 -7.27 2.82 -1.94
N VAL A 107 -7.33 3.27 -3.19
CA VAL A 107 -6.93 2.46 -4.35
C VAL A 107 -5.43 2.16 -4.28
N MET A 108 -4.61 3.17 -4.00
CA MET A 108 -3.15 3.01 -3.85
C MET A 108 -2.79 1.90 -2.85
N ILE A 109 -3.41 1.87 -1.67
CA ILE A 109 -3.13 0.87 -0.65
C ILE A 109 -3.50 -0.54 -1.12
N LEU A 110 -4.66 -0.72 -1.75
CA LEU A 110 -5.09 -2.03 -2.25
C LEU A 110 -4.17 -2.54 -3.37
N VAL A 111 -3.81 -1.67 -4.32
CA VAL A 111 -2.90 -1.99 -5.42
C VAL A 111 -1.49 -2.29 -4.90
N ARG A 112 -0.99 -1.51 -3.94
CA ARG A 112 0.30 -1.76 -3.26
C ARG A 112 0.33 -3.14 -2.63
N ASN A 113 -0.71 -3.47 -1.86
CA ASN A 113 -0.78 -4.75 -1.15
C ASN A 113 -0.92 -5.90 -2.15
N ALA A 114 -1.74 -5.75 -3.19
CA ALA A 114 -1.83 -6.75 -4.26
C ALA A 114 -0.48 -7.02 -4.92
N TYR A 115 0.29 -5.98 -5.25
CA TYR A 115 1.63 -6.13 -5.80
C TYR A 115 2.58 -6.89 -4.88
N PHE A 116 2.70 -6.46 -3.61
CA PHE A 116 3.62 -7.13 -2.68
C PHE A 116 3.21 -8.57 -2.39
N THR A 117 1.91 -8.85 -2.22
CA THR A 117 1.45 -10.23 -2.02
C THR A 117 1.73 -11.13 -3.23
N LEU A 118 1.59 -10.62 -4.46
CA LEU A 118 1.97 -11.37 -5.66
C LEU A 118 3.48 -11.60 -5.75
N ARG A 119 4.29 -10.60 -5.37
CA ARG A 119 5.74 -10.72 -5.30
C ARG A 119 6.16 -11.77 -4.28
N ASP A 120 5.55 -11.78 -3.10
CA ASP A 120 5.85 -12.77 -2.08
C ASP A 120 5.48 -14.19 -2.58
N ALA A 121 4.36 -14.34 -3.32
CA ALA A 121 4.00 -15.60 -3.98
C ALA A 121 5.07 -16.07 -4.99
N TYR A 122 5.62 -15.13 -5.77
CA TYR A 122 6.72 -15.39 -6.71
C TYR A 122 8.03 -15.76 -6.01
N GLU A 123 8.37 -15.07 -4.91
CA GLU A 123 9.57 -15.34 -4.11
C GLU A 123 9.55 -16.73 -3.47
N VAL A 124 8.39 -17.19 -2.98
CA VAL A 124 8.21 -18.56 -2.46
C VAL A 124 8.59 -19.59 -3.53
N LEU A 125 8.06 -19.45 -4.75
CA LEU A 125 8.30 -20.41 -5.83
C LEU A 125 9.74 -20.37 -6.35
N THR A 126 10.29 -19.18 -6.55
CA THR A 126 11.66 -19.04 -7.06
C THR A 126 12.68 -19.60 -6.08
N THR A 127 12.49 -19.36 -4.78
CA THR A 127 13.32 -19.94 -3.72
C THR A 127 13.21 -21.47 -3.71
N ALA A 128 11.99 -22.01 -3.82
CA ALA A 128 11.77 -23.45 -3.86
C ALA A 128 12.44 -24.13 -5.08
N ILE A 129 12.32 -23.53 -6.26
CA ILE A 129 12.97 -23.99 -7.49
C ILE A 129 14.50 -24.01 -7.32
N GLN A 130 15.09 -22.98 -6.73
CA GLN A 130 16.53 -22.93 -6.48
C GLN A 130 16.97 -24.08 -5.56
N ASN A 131 16.25 -24.31 -4.46
CA ASN A 131 16.55 -25.38 -3.52
C ASN A 131 16.48 -26.77 -4.17
N VAL A 132 15.45 -27.03 -4.96
CA VAL A 132 15.29 -28.30 -5.70
C VAL A 132 16.42 -28.48 -6.72
N THR A 133 16.76 -27.42 -7.46
CA THR A 133 17.82 -27.47 -8.48
C THR A 133 19.18 -27.79 -7.86
N VAL A 134 19.53 -27.12 -6.76
CA VAL A 134 20.79 -27.38 -6.03
C VAL A 134 20.83 -28.81 -5.50
N ALA A 135 19.73 -29.27 -4.87
CA ALA A 135 19.66 -30.62 -4.33
C ALA A 135 19.84 -31.70 -5.41
N ASN A 136 19.31 -31.49 -6.61
CA ASN A 136 19.47 -32.42 -7.73
C ASN A 136 20.91 -32.47 -8.25
N VAL A 137 21.60 -31.33 -8.33
CA VAL A 137 23.02 -31.26 -8.74
C VAL A 137 23.93 -31.94 -7.71
N THR A 138 23.65 -31.83 -6.41
CA THR A 138 24.48 -32.47 -5.38
C THR A 138 24.31 -33.99 -5.30
N ARG A 139 23.27 -34.55 -5.92
CA ARG A 139 22.96 -36.00 -5.90
C ARG A 139 23.43 -36.74 -7.16
N SER A 140 23.84 -36.02 -8.21
CA SER A 140 24.43 -36.54 -9.44
C SER A 140 25.94 -36.63 -9.34
#